data_AF-A0A3C1B750-F1
#
_entry.id   AF-A0A3C1B750-F1
#
_cell.length_a   1.000
_cell.length_b   1.000
_cell.length_c   1.000
_cell.angle_alpha   90.00
_cell.angle_beta   90.00
_cell.angle_gamma   90.00
#
_symmetry.space_group_name_H-M   'P 1'
#
loop_
_entity.id
_entity.type
_entity.pdbx_description
1 polymer ?
#
loop_
_entity_poly.entity_id
_entity_poly.type
_entity_poly.pdbx_seq_one_letter_code
_entity_poly.pdbx_strand_id
1 'polypeptide(L)' 'MHTAIVILAAGKGTRMKSEMPKVLHEVAGAPLLMHCMKTAQTIE' A
#
# COMPACT_ATOMS: atom_id res chain seq x y z
N MET A 1 15.69 -19.71 -4.21
CA MET A 1 14.37 -19.59 -4.86
C MET A 1 14.07 -18.11 -5.01
N HIS A 2 13.26 -17.70 -5.97
CA HIS A 2 12.88 -16.28 -6.14
C HIS A 2 11.39 -16.16 -5.85
N THR A 3 11.03 -15.37 -4.83
CA THR A 3 9.65 -15.15 -4.43
C THR A 3 9.16 -13.83 -5.00
N ALA A 4 8.12 -13.86 -5.83
CA ALA A 4 7.47 -12.65 -6.33
C ALA A 4 6.27 -12.28 -5.44
N ILE A 5 6.10 -11.00 -5.13
CA ILE A 5 5.03 -10.50 -4.26
C ILE A 5 4.15 -9.54 -5.06
N VAL A 6 2.83 -9.75 -5.00
CA VAL A 6 1.84 -8.90 -5.67
C VAL A 6 1.06 -8.10 -4.62
N ILE A 7 1.17 -6.77 -4.69
CA ILE A 7 0.42 -5.85 -3.81
C ILE A 7 -0.74 -5.24 -4.60
N LEU A 8 -1.98 -5.54 -4.20
CA LEU A 8 -3.17 -5.00 -4.86
C LEU A 8 -3.47 -3.58 -4.37
N ALA A 9 -3.14 -2.58 -5.20
CA ALA A 9 -3.22 -1.16 -4.83
C ALA A 9 -4.14 -0.30 -5.74
N ALA A 10 -4.93 -0.90 -6.64
CA ALA A 10 -5.71 -0.18 -7.65
C ALA A 10 -7.05 0.42 -7.15
N GLY A 11 -7.40 0.27 -5.87
CA GLY A 11 -8.71 0.67 -5.36
C GLY A 11 -8.87 2.19 -5.18
N LYS A 12 -9.93 2.78 -5.75
CA LYS A 12 -10.28 4.20 -5.59
C LYS A 12 -10.52 4.64 -4.13
N GLY A 13 -10.96 3.72 -3.26
CA GLY A 13 -11.14 4.03 -1.84
C GLY A 13 -12.37 4.91 -1.54
N THR A 14 -13.47 4.78 -2.28
CA THR A 14 -14.67 5.64 -2.19
C THR A 14 -15.29 5.78 -0.79
N ARG A 15 -15.18 4.75 0.05
CA ARG A 15 -15.64 4.79 1.46
C ARG A 15 -14.83 5.75 2.34
N MET A 16 -13.64 6.16 1.90
CA MET A 16 -12.81 7.16 2.58
C MET A 16 -13.32 8.59 2.39
N LYS A 17 -14.27 8.83 1.46
CA LYS A 17 -14.80 10.18 1.13
C LYS A 17 -13.67 11.20 0.87
N SER A 18 -12.67 10.78 0.09
CA SER A 18 -11.49 11.56 -0.25
C SER A 18 -11.22 11.41 -1.76
N GLU A 19 -10.78 12.48 -2.40
CA GLU A 19 -10.31 12.44 -3.80
C GLU A 19 -8.98 11.70 -3.94
N MET A 20 -8.22 11.57 -2.84
CA MET A 20 -6.99 10.80 -2.81
C MET A 20 -7.30 9.29 -2.77
N PRO A 21 -6.64 8.45 -3.57
CA PRO A 21 -6.74 7.00 -3.44
C PRO A 21 -6.37 6.52 -2.03
N LYS A 22 -7.03 5.46 -1.53
CA LYS A 22 -6.78 4.93 -0.17
C LYS A 22 -5.29 4.69 0.09
N VAL A 23 -4.59 4.09 -0.87
CA VAL A 23 -3.19 3.66 -0.72
C VAL A 23 -2.19 4.81 -0.56
N LEU A 24 -2.58 6.04 -0.94
CA LEU A 24 -1.76 7.24 -0.81
C LEU A 24 -2.00 8.01 0.50
N HIS A 25 -3.02 7.65 1.28
CA HIS A 25 -3.23 8.28 2.59
C HIS A 25 -2.06 7.97 3.53
N GLU A 26 -1.60 9.00 4.23
CA GLU A 26 -0.47 8.88 5.14
C GLU A 26 -0.87 8.25 6.48
N VAL A 27 0.00 7.37 6.97
CA VAL A 27 0.00 6.84 8.33
C VAL A 27 1.43 6.91 8.84
N ALA A 28 1.62 7.53 10.01
CA ALA A 28 2.96 7.76 10.59
C ALA A 28 3.94 8.43 9.61
N GLY A 29 3.47 9.41 8.84
CA GLY A 29 4.29 10.19 7.91
C GLY A 29 4.68 9.46 6.61
N ALA A 30 4.04 8.34 6.29
CA ALA A 30 4.27 7.63 5.02
C ALA A 30 2.96 7.09 4.44
N PRO A 31 2.81 7.04 3.09
CA PRO A 31 1.65 6.44 2.45
C PRO A 31 1.39 5.00 2.91
N LEU A 32 0.12 4.62 3.04
CA LEU A 32 -0.27 3.23 3.36
C LEU A 32 0.45 2.19 2.49
N LEU A 33 0.63 2.46 1.20
CA LEU A 33 1.34 1.56 0.27
C LEU A 33 2.80 1.31 0.69
N MET A 34 3.49 2.33 1.21
CA MET A 34 4.90 2.21 1.61
C MET A 34 5.08 1.21 2.76
N HIS A 35 4.12 1.12 3.67
CA HIS A 35 4.15 0.14 4.74
C HIS A 35 4.05 -1.29 4.19
N CYS A 36 3.15 -1.54 3.24
CA CYS A 36 3.05 -2.84 2.56
C CYS A 36 4.33 -3.19 1.79
N MET A 37 4.91 -2.24 1.07
CA MET A 37 6.16 -2.45 0.32
C MET A 37 7.34 -2.75 1.25
N LYS A 38 7.43 -2.08 2.40
CA LYS A 38 8.48 -2.36 3.41
C LYS A 38 8.34 -3.77 3.98
N THR A 39 7.13 -4.21 4.32
CA THR A 39 6.90 -5.59 4.79
C THR A 39 7.21 -6.60 3.68
N ALA A 40 6.85 -6.32 2.43
CA ALA A 40 7.15 -7.23 1.33
C ALA A 40 8.66 -7.47 1.15
N GLN A 41 9.50 -6.47 1.42
CA GLN A 41 10.95 -6.61 1.36
C GLN A 41 11.55 -7.51 2.45
N THR A 42 10.79 -7.85 3.50
CA THR A 42 11.26 -8.74 4.57
C THR A 42 10.89 -10.21 4.32
N ILE A 43 10.28 -10.53 3.18
CA ILE A 43 9.85 -11.89 2.83
C ILE A 43 10.91 -12.50 1.89
N GLU A 44 11.39 -13.70 2.24
CA GLU A 44 12.39 -14.49 1.47
C GLU A 44 11.77 -15.29 0.31
#